data_AF-A0A1L8CVQ0-F1
#
_entry.id   AF-A0A1L8CVQ0-F1
#
_cell.length_a   1.000
_cell.length_b   1.000
_cell.length_c   1.000
_cell.angle_alpha   90.00
_cell.angle_beta   90.00
_cell.angle_gamma   90.00
#
_symmetry.space_group_name_H-M   'P 1'
#
loop_
_entity.id
_entity.type
_entity.pdbx_description
1 polymer ?
#
loop_
_entity_poly.entity_id
_entity_poly.type
_entity_poly.pdbx_seq_one_letter_code
_entity_poly.pdbx_strand_id
1 'polypeptide(L)'
;SFISLLEQYNVTQSMSRAGNPRDNAVMESFFGWFKHILKYDFNYYYADDLRKTIEKAIDFYNKERPSFALNYKTPVQYRIEQGFI
;
A
#
# COMPACT_ATOMS: atom_id res chain seq x y z
N SER A 1 3.86 24.22 -8.01
CA SER A 1 4.50 23.38 -6.96
C SER A 1 3.64 22.14 -6.75
N PHE A 2 4.03 21.19 -5.89
CA PHE A 2 3.17 20.05 -5.52
C PHE A 2 1.79 20.52 -5.01
N ILE A 3 1.76 21.59 -4.21
CA ILE A 3 0.52 22.20 -3.69
C ILE A 3 -0.40 22.65 -4.82
N SER A 4 0.13 23.40 -5.80
CA SER A 4 -0.65 23.88 -6.94
C SER A 4 -1.22 22.75 -7.79
N LEU A 5 -0.51 21.62 -7.88
CA LEU A 5 -0.99 20.45 -8.60
C LEU A 5 -2.22 19.85 -7.90
N LEU A 6 -2.18 19.72 -6.58
CA LEU A 6 -3.31 19.20 -5.81
C LEU A 6 -4.54 20.11 -5.89
N GLU A 7 -4.33 21.43 -5.85
CA GLU A 7 -5.39 22.42 -6.08
C GLU A 7 -6.03 22.24 -7.46
N GLN A 8 -5.22 22.05 -8.52
CA GLN A 8 -5.71 21.81 -9.88
C GLN A 8 -6.59 20.55 -9.97
N TYR A 9 -6.27 19.50 -9.21
CA TYR A 9 -7.05 18.26 -9.18
C TYR A 9 -8.15 18.24 -8.10
N ASN A 10 -8.44 19.37 -7.45
CA ASN A 10 -9.41 19.47 -6.34
C ASN A 10 -9.13 18.48 -5.20
N VAL A 11 -7.85 18.22 -4.90
CA VAL A 11 -7.42 17.34 -3.82
C VAL A 11 -7.09 18.17 -2.58
N THR A 12 -7.87 17.97 -1.51
CA THR A 12 -7.58 18.58 -0.20
C THR A 12 -6.43 17.86 0.48
N GLN A 13 -5.36 18.60 0.80
CA GLN A 13 -4.26 18.07 1.62
C GLN A 13 -4.68 17.96 3.08
N SER A 14 -4.54 16.76 3.65
CA SER A 14 -4.76 16.51 5.07
C SER A 14 -3.45 16.04 5.69
N MET A 15 -2.81 16.91 6.46
CA MET A 15 -1.56 16.62 7.17
C MET A 15 -1.85 16.37 8.65
N SER A 16 -1.26 15.31 9.22
CA SER A 16 -1.31 15.07 10.66
C SER A 16 -0.66 16.21 11.43
N ARG A 17 -1.13 16.46 12.66
CA ARG A 17 -0.49 17.45 13.53
C ARG A 17 0.96 17.01 13.82
N ALA A 18 1.87 17.98 13.87
CA ALA A 18 3.24 17.71 14.28
C ALA A 18 3.27 17.04 15.66
N GLY A 19 4.04 15.94 15.77
CA GLY A 19 4.14 15.16 17.00
C GLY A 19 3.03 14.12 17.23
N ASN A 20 2.14 13.87 16.27
CA ASN A 20 1.13 12.80 16.38
C ASN A 20 1.38 11.63 15.41
N PRO A 21 2.24 10.65 15.76
CA PRO A 21 2.52 9.50 14.89
C PRO A 21 1.33 8.54 14.74
N ARG A 22 0.31 8.64 15.61
CA ARG A 22 -0.86 7.72 15.58
C ARG A 22 -1.66 7.82 14.29
N ASP A 23 -1.73 9.01 13.71
CA ASP A 23 -2.46 9.24 12.46
C ASP A 23 -1.78 8.51 11.27
N ASN A 24 -0.48 8.22 11.38
CA ASN A 24 0.30 7.50 10.36
C ASN A 24 0.44 5.99 10.66
N ALA A 25 -0.04 5.50 11.80
CA ALA A 25 0.21 4.13 12.26
C ALA A 25 -0.27 3.05 11.29
N VAL A 26 -1.37 3.30 10.55
CA VAL A 26 -1.89 2.38 9.52
C VAL A 26 -0.89 2.23 8.37
N MET A 27 -0.36 3.35 7.87
CA MET A 27 0.62 3.33 6.78
C MET A 27 1.96 2.74 7.25
N GLU A 28 2.40 3.02 8.48
CA GLU A 28 3.61 2.42 9.05
C GLU A 28 3.49 0.90 9.16
N SER A 29 2.36 0.41 9.66
CA SER A 29 2.07 -1.02 9.77
C SER A 29 2.05 -1.69 8.39
N PHE A 30 1.41 -1.04 7.41
CA PHE A 30 1.40 -1.49 6.02
C PHE A 30 2.82 -1.60 5.45
N PHE A 31 3.63 -0.54 5.54
CA PHE A 31 4.98 -0.55 4.97
C PHE A 31 5.93 -1.51 5.69
N GLY A 32 5.76 -1.69 7.00
CA GLY A 32 6.47 -2.74 7.74
C GLY A 32 6.18 -4.10 7.14
N TRP A 33 4.90 -4.45 7.00
CA TRP A 33 4.49 -5.74 6.46
C TRP A 33 4.88 -5.91 4.98
N PHE A 34 4.76 -4.86 4.16
CA PHE A 34 5.15 -4.90 2.75
C PHE A 34 6.65 -5.14 2.57
N LYS A 35 7.50 -4.55 3.42
CA LYS A 35 8.95 -4.84 3.42
C LYS A 35 9.26 -6.27 3.84
N HIS A 36 8.46 -6.86 4.74
CA HIS A 36 8.55 -8.28 5.07
C HIS A 36 8.26 -9.15 3.84
N ILE A 37 7.19 -8.88 3.09
CA ILE A 37 6.89 -9.60 1.84
C ILE A 37 8.08 -9.52 0.87
N LEU A 38 8.57 -8.30 0.61
CA LEU A 38 9.69 -8.09 -0.30
C LEU A 38 10.91 -8.91 0.10
N LYS A 39 11.21 -8.94 1.40
CA LYS A 39 12.36 -9.67 1.95
C LYS A 39 12.20 -11.18 1.87
N TYR A 40 11.08 -11.71 2.35
CA TYR A 40 10.93 -13.15 2.59
C TYR A 40 10.30 -13.89 1.42
N ASP A 41 9.34 -13.29 0.72
CA ASP A 41 8.63 -13.93 -0.39
C ASP A 41 9.29 -13.63 -1.75
N PHE A 42 9.88 -12.44 -1.91
CA PHE A 42 10.46 -11.99 -3.17
C PHE A 42 11.99 -11.90 -3.17
N ASN A 43 12.63 -12.11 -2.01
CA ASN A 43 14.09 -12.06 -1.82
C ASN A 43 14.76 -10.88 -2.55
N TYR A 44 14.20 -9.68 -2.39
CA TYR A 44 14.52 -8.51 -3.21
C TYR A 44 16.01 -8.11 -3.20
N TYR A 45 16.79 -8.54 -2.21
CA TYR A 45 18.23 -8.30 -2.14
C TYR A 45 19.01 -8.90 -3.32
N TYR A 46 18.48 -9.94 -3.95
CA TYR A 46 19.09 -10.61 -5.09
C TYR A 46 18.32 -10.37 -6.39
N ALA A 47 17.41 -9.39 -6.39
CA ALA A 47 16.67 -9.04 -7.60
C ALA A 47 17.57 -8.28 -8.58
N ASP A 48 17.65 -8.76 -9.82
CA ASP A 48 18.33 -8.04 -10.92
C ASP A 48 17.65 -6.69 -11.20
N ASP A 49 16.33 -6.65 -11.03
CA ASP A 49 15.51 -5.44 -11.16
C ASP A 49 14.59 -5.31 -9.94
N LEU A 50 14.98 -4.41 -9.04
CA LEU A 50 14.22 -4.11 -7.82
C LEU A 50 12.85 -3.50 -8.14
N ARG A 51 12.75 -2.65 -9.17
CA ARG A 51 11.49 -2.00 -9.52
C ARG A 51 10.47 -3.04 -9.97
N LYS A 52 10.87 -3.93 -10.87
CA LYS A 52 10.02 -5.03 -11.35
C LYS A 52 9.62 -5.98 -10.22
N THR A 53 10.52 -6.19 -9.27
CA THR A 53 10.22 -7.00 -8.07
C THR A 53 9.17 -6.33 -7.18
N ILE A 54 9.27 -5.02 -6.97
CA ILE A 54 8.26 -4.26 -6.23
C ILE A 54 6.91 -4.29 -6.95
N GLU A 55 6.88 -4.10 -8.27
CA GLU A 55 5.64 -4.17 -9.06
C GLU A 55 4.95 -5.54 -8.91
N LYS A 56 5.71 -6.63 -8.98
CA LYS A 56 5.20 -7.99 -8.72
C LYS A 56 4.68 -8.15 -7.29
N ALA A 57 5.39 -7.63 -6.29
CA ALA A 57 4.97 -7.71 -4.90
C ALA A 57 3.68 -6.91 -4.63
N ILE A 58 3.50 -5.76 -5.30
CA ILE A 58 2.25 -4.98 -5.26
C ILE A 58 1.10 -5.78 -5.86
N ASP A 59 1.32 -6.43 -7.00
CA ASP A 59 0.31 -7.25 -7.65
C ASP A 59 -0.09 -8.45 -6.77
N PHE A 60 0.91 -9.16 -6.22
CA PHE A 60 0.69 -10.23 -5.25
C PHE A 60 -0.11 -9.75 -4.03
N TYR A 61 0.27 -8.61 -3.43
CA TYR A 61 -0.43 -8.05 -2.28
C TYR A 61 -1.92 -7.78 -2.58
N ASN A 62 -2.21 -7.20 -3.74
CA ASN A 62 -3.55 -6.73 -4.08
C ASN A 62 -4.46 -7.83 -4.61
N LYS A 63 -3.92 -8.80 -5.35
CA LYS A 63 -4.69 -9.74 -6.16
C LYS A 63 -4.63 -11.18 -5.67
N GLU A 64 -3.57 -11.56 -4.96
CA GLU A 64 -3.30 -12.97 -4.63
C GLU A 64 -3.34 -13.23 -3.12
N ARG A 65 -2.85 -12.28 -2.31
CA ARG A 65 -2.67 -12.47 -0.87
C ARG A 65 -3.98 -12.27 -0.09
N PRO A 66 -4.54 -13.31 0.56
CA PRO A 66 -5.72 -13.18 1.41
C PRO A 66 -5.36 -12.44 2.71
N SER A 67 -6.26 -11.57 3.17
CA SER A 67 -6.10 -10.87 4.45
C SER A 67 -7.15 -11.35 5.45
N PHE A 68 -6.72 -11.78 6.64
CA PHE A 68 -7.62 -12.13 7.73
C PHE A 68 -8.58 -10.98 8.07
N ALA A 69 -8.07 -9.75 8.11
CA ALA A 69 -8.86 -8.55 8.36
C ALA A 69 -9.94 -8.27 7.31
N LEU A 70 -9.81 -8.88 6.11
CA LEU A 70 -10.77 -8.77 5.02
C LEU A 70 -11.59 -10.07 4.85
N ASN A 71 -11.77 -10.87 5.91
CA ASN A 71 -12.44 -12.17 5.85
C ASN A 71 -11.82 -13.11 4.80
N TYR A 72 -10.48 -13.17 4.78
CA TYR A 72 -9.69 -13.98 3.84
C TYR A 72 -9.89 -13.61 2.36
N LYS A 73 -10.22 -12.35 2.08
CA LYS A 73 -10.29 -11.80 0.72
C LYS A 73 -9.02 -11.03 0.39
N THR A 74 -8.75 -10.90 -0.90
CA THR A 74 -7.71 -10.00 -1.39
C THR A 74 -8.24 -8.56 -1.40
N PRO A 75 -7.36 -7.54 -1.33
CA PRO A 75 -7.77 -6.14 -1.41
C PRO A 75 -8.65 -5.83 -2.63
N VAL A 76 -8.35 -6.42 -3.79
CA VAL A 76 -9.17 -6.28 -4.99
C VAL A 76 -10.55 -6.87 -4.76
N GLN A 77 -10.64 -8.14 -4.34
CA GLN A 77 -11.94 -8.81 -4.08
C GLN A 77 -12.80 -8.03 -3.09
N TYR A 78 -12.20 -7.56 -2.00
CA TYR A 78 -12.90 -6.75 -1.01
C TYR A 78 -13.48 -5.47 -1.63
N ARG A 79 -12.71 -4.76 -2.46
CA ARG A 79 -13.19 -3.56 -3.17
C ARG A 79 -14.36 -3.87 -4.11
N ILE A 80 -14.30 -4.98 -4.85
CA ILE A 80 -15.37 -5.42 -5.76
C ILE A 80 -16.69 -5.55 -5.01
N GLU A 81 -16.67 -6.29 -3.90
CA GLU A 81 -17.88 -6.55 -3.11
C GLU A 81 -18.45 -5.31 -2.43
N GLN A 82 -17.59 -4.35 -2.08
CA GLN A 82 -18.00 -3.06 -1.52
C GLN A 82 -18.50 -2.07 -2.60
N GLY A 83 -18.53 -2.48 -3.88
CA GLY A 83 -18.96 -1.62 -4.97
C GLY A 83 -17.94 -0.55 -5.39
N PHE A 84 -16.67 -0.72 -4.99
CA PHE A 84 -15.57 0.17 -5.38
C PHE A 84 -14.86 -0.36 -6.63
N ILE A 85 -15.55 -0.39 -7.78
CA ILE A 85 -14.96 -0.52 -9.12
C ILE A 85 -15.77 0.31 -10.11
#